data_AF-A0A8H9GSH4-F1
#
_entry.id   AF-A0A8H9GSH4-F1
#
_cell.length_a   1.000
_cell.length_b   1.000
_cell.length_c   1.000
_cell.angle_alpha   90.00
_cell.angle_beta   90.00
_cell.angle_gamma   90.00
#
_symmetry.space_group_name_H-M   'P 1'
#
loop_
_entity.id
_entity.type
_entity.pdbx_description
1 polymer ?
#
loop_
_entity_poly.entity_id
_entity_poly.type
_entity_poly.pdbx_seq_one_letter_code
_entity_poly.pdbx_strand_id
1 'polypeptide(L)'
;MDFDRDIRAELTERGFSPEDCRRRDETFGTFTEVTAWAYFRQHQDRVSLYPNADRYRKARAQRGRCWYCGRVLNLSTVGQDDSAELEHQTPRHRRLPECNLDRNKVTSCRTCNNPAGDGKGKRDLEEYRAYLLARQFPERVHLFFFGEWLSVVDSGAWTPDGLERVARQTFGHPHRALAFPAALLTEHSLSLGSPA
;
A
#
# COMPACT_ATOMS: atom_id res chain seq x y z
N MET A 1 3.91 17.88 -7.24
CA MET A 1 4.24 17.92 -5.80
C MET A 1 5.65 18.48 -5.73
N ASP A 2 5.81 19.66 -5.13
CA ASP A 2 7.11 20.34 -5.06
C ASP A 2 7.71 20.05 -3.69
N PHE A 3 8.72 19.15 -3.69
CA PHE A 3 9.33 18.60 -2.48
C PHE A 3 9.87 19.72 -1.58
N ASP A 4 10.47 20.75 -2.18
CA ASP A 4 11.13 21.84 -1.48
C ASP A 4 10.15 22.79 -0.78
N ARG A 5 8.92 22.87 -1.29
CA ARG A 5 7.89 23.74 -0.71
C ARG A 5 7.06 23.01 0.33
N ASP A 6 6.60 21.80 -0.01
CA ASP A 6 5.57 21.13 0.78
C ASP A 6 6.19 20.36 1.97
N ILE A 7 7.40 19.80 1.83
CA ILE A 7 8.08 19.07 2.91
C ILE A 7 8.89 20.00 3.81
N ARG A 8 9.50 21.06 3.27
CA ARG A 8 10.29 22.02 4.08
C ARG A 8 9.43 22.78 5.08
N ALA A 9 8.20 23.15 4.69
CA ALA A 9 7.25 23.79 5.59
C ALA A 9 6.85 22.87 6.75
N GLU A 10 6.57 21.60 6.44
CA GLU A 10 6.19 20.58 7.43
C GLU A 10 7.34 20.25 8.40
N LEU A 11 8.59 20.26 7.93
CA LEU A 11 9.78 20.04 8.77
C LEU A 11 10.07 21.24 9.69
N THR A 12 9.88 22.46 9.18
CA THR A 12 10.12 23.70 9.93
C THR A 12 9.09 23.90 11.04
N GLU A 13 7.80 23.65 10.77
CA GLU A 13 6.74 23.69 11.80
C GLU A 13 6.95 22.69 12.94
N ARG A 14 7.76 21.66 12.72
CA ARG A 14 7.99 20.56 13.67
C ARG A 14 9.32 20.66 14.41
N GLY A 15 9.96 21.84 14.37
CA GLY A 15 11.15 22.15 15.17
C GLY A 15 12.46 21.62 14.59
N PHE A 16 12.46 21.13 13.34
CA PHE A 16 13.70 20.84 12.62
C PHE A 16 14.19 22.11 11.94
N SER A 17 15.32 22.64 12.42
CA SER A 17 15.92 23.85 11.86
C SER A 17 16.32 23.61 10.40
N PRO A 18 15.96 24.53 9.47
CA PRO A 18 16.50 24.52 8.11
C PRO A 18 18.04 24.53 8.05
N GLU A 19 18.73 24.94 9.12
CA GLU A 19 20.19 24.91 9.24
C GLU A 19 20.73 23.53 9.63
N ASP A 20 19.97 22.72 10.39
CA ASP A 20 20.29 21.31 10.65
C ASP A 20 20.11 20.46 9.39
N CYS A 21 19.12 20.81 8.56
CA CYS A 21 18.93 20.22 7.23
C CYS A 21 20.03 20.67 6.25
N ARG A 22 20.50 21.93 6.33
CA ARG A 22 21.57 22.48 5.47
C ARG A 22 22.98 22.04 5.84
N ARG A 23 23.32 21.88 7.13
CA ARG A 23 24.66 21.40 7.56
C ARG A 23 25.03 20.02 7.01
N ARG A 24 24.06 19.25 6.49
CA ARG A 24 24.28 17.94 5.85
C ARG A 24 24.18 17.97 4.32
N ASP A 25 23.78 19.10 3.73
CA ASP A 25 23.68 19.32 2.29
C ASP A 25 25.08 19.48 1.65
N GLU A 26 26.05 20.00 2.41
CA GLU A 26 27.42 20.24 1.94
C GLU A 26 28.23 18.97 1.65
N THR A 27 27.81 17.81 2.17
CA THR A 27 28.54 16.55 1.95
C THR A 27 27.97 15.67 0.83
N PHE A 28 26.69 15.83 0.47
CA PHE A 28 26.02 14.88 -0.43
C PHE A 28 25.14 15.49 -1.53
N GLY A 29 24.97 16.81 -1.61
CA GLY A 29 24.25 17.47 -2.70
C GLY A 29 22.75 17.12 -2.72
N THR A 30 21.90 18.10 -2.40
CA THR A 30 20.44 18.00 -2.34
C THR A 30 19.91 16.99 -1.32
N PHE A 31 19.30 17.51 -0.26
CA PHE A 31 18.47 16.75 0.67
C PHE A 31 17.21 16.22 -0.06
N THR A 32 17.31 15.02 -0.63
CA THR A 32 16.23 14.36 -1.36
C THR A 32 15.38 13.48 -0.44
N GLU A 33 14.23 13.03 -0.93
CA GLU A 33 13.39 12.00 -0.28
C GLU A 33 14.23 10.76 0.13
N VAL A 34 15.22 10.40 -0.69
CA VAL A 34 16.14 9.28 -0.48
C VAL A 34 17.03 9.51 0.75
N THR A 35 17.53 10.74 0.93
CA THR A 35 18.40 11.11 2.06
C THR A 35 17.62 11.13 3.39
N ALA A 36 16.38 11.61 3.38
CA ALA A 36 15.47 11.54 4.53
C ALA A 36 15.14 10.08 4.90
N TRP A 37 14.90 9.21 3.90
CA TRP A 37 14.64 7.79 4.14
C TRP A 37 15.87 7.01 4.61
N ALA A 38 17.06 7.30 4.10
CA ALA A 38 18.31 6.72 4.58
C ALA A 38 18.52 7.05 6.08
N TYR A 39 18.22 8.28 6.47
CA TYR A 39 18.25 8.70 7.87
C TYR A 39 17.23 7.94 8.73
N PHE A 40 15.96 7.82 8.29
CA PHE A 40 14.95 7.05 9.03
C PHE A 40 15.27 5.56 9.14
N ARG A 41 15.94 4.96 8.15
CA ARG A 41 16.42 3.56 8.24
C ARG A 41 17.55 3.39 9.23
N GLN A 42 18.43 4.39 9.37
CA GLN A 42 19.55 4.38 10.33
C GLN A 42 19.11 4.72 11.76
N HIS A 43 17.94 5.36 11.91
CA HIS A 43 17.38 5.78 13.19
C HIS A 43 15.94 5.27 13.37
N GLN A 44 15.74 3.96 13.21
CA GLN A 44 14.42 3.30 13.35
C GLN A 44 13.78 3.52 14.72
N ASP A 45 14.61 3.66 15.77
CA ASP A 45 14.19 4.01 17.13
C ASP A 45 13.42 5.34 17.18
N ARG A 46 13.79 6.30 16.31
CA ARG A 46 13.16 7.62 16.20
C ARG A 46 11.96 7.66 15.26
N VAL A 47 11.77 6.63 14.41
CA VAL A 47 10.57 6.49 13.54
C VAL A 47 9.31 6.15 14.35
N SER A 48 9.50 5.60 15.56
CA SER A 48 8.43 5.32 16.54
C SER A 48 7.60 6.53 16.96
N LEU A 49 8.00 7.75 16.57
CA LEU A 49 7.36 9.02 16.92
C LEU A 49 6.37 9.56 15.84
N TYR A 50 6.16 8.85 14.73
CA TYR A 50 5.33 9.33 13.63
C TYR A 50 4.05 8.48 13.46
N PRO A 51 2.87 8.96 13.90
CA PRO A 51 1.61 8.21 13.86
C PRO A 51 1.20 7.71 12.46
N ASN A 52 1.72 8.35 11.40
CA ASN A 52 1.37 8.04 10.01
C ASN A 52 2.50 7.37 9.21
N ALA A 53 3.72 7.22 9.75
CA ALA A 53 4.84 6.66 8.98
C ALA A 53 4.55 5.24 8.46
N ASP A 54 3.83 4.44 9.25
CA ASP A 54 3.43 3.09 8.86
C ASP A 54 2.46 3.12 7.67
N ARG A 55 1.50 4.05 7.67
CA ARG A 55 0.56 4.27 6.56
C ARG A 55 1.30 4.61 5.26
N TYR A 56 2.22 5.56 5.28
CA TYR A 56 2.98 5.96 4.08
C TYR A 56 3.89 4.82 3.59
N ARG A 57 4.61 4.16 4.50
CA ARG A 57 5.47 3.02 4.17
C ARG A 57 4.67 1.90 3.48
N LYS A 58 3.52 1.54 4.06
CA LYS A 58 2.65 0.50 3.51
C LYS A 58 2.06 0.91 2.17
N ALA A 59 1.56 2.14 2.03
CA ALA A 59 1.02 2.63 0.77
C ALA A 59 2.06 2.60 -0.34
N ARG A 60 3.31 3.00 -0.07
CA ARG A 60 4.42 2.93 -1.03
C ARG A 60 4.73 1.50 -1.45
N ALA A 61 4.82 0.58 -0.48
CA ALA A 61 4.99 -0.85 -0.76
C ALA A 61 3.85 -1.40 -1.62
N GLN A 62 2.66 -0.80 -1.54
CA GLN A 62 1.49 -1.14 -2.35
C GLN A 62 1.36 -0.31 -3.64
N ARG A 63 2.47 0.31 -4.10
CA ARG A 63 2.51 1.18 -5.29
C ARG A 63 1.48 2.31 -5.26
N GLY A 64 1.20 2.85 -4.07
CA GLY A 64 0.23 3.92 -3.84
C GLY A 64 -1.24 3.49 -4.02
N ARG A 65 -1.53 2.19 -4.02
CA ARG A 65 -2.87 1.66 -4.29
C ARG A 65 -3.45 0.90 -3.09
N CYS A 66 -4.77 0.84 -3.02
CA CYS A 66 -5.51 0.09 -2.02
C CYS A 66 -5.17 -1.40 -2.14
N TRP A 67 -4.80 -2.03 -1.03
CA TRP A 67 -4.50 -3.47 -0.98
C TRP A 67 -5.65 -4.32 -1.54
N TYR A 68 -6.90 -3.93 -1.30
CA TYR A 68 -8.07 -4.70 -1.73
C TYR A 68 -8.40 -4.46 -3.21
N CYS A 69 -8.75 -3.23 -3.58
CA CYS A 69 -9.35 -2.93 -4.89
C CYS A 69 -8.41 -2.30 -5.92
N GLY A 70 -7.14 -2.05 -5.57
CA GLY A 70 -6.16 -1.46 -6.49
C GLY A 70 -6.40 0.01 -6.87
N ARG A 71 -7.43 0.66 -6.30
CA ARG A 71 -7.66 2.10 -6.46
C ARG A 71 -6.45 2.90 -5.95
N VAL A 72 -6.07 3.96 -6.65
CA VAL A 72 -5.06 4.92 -6.16
C VAL A 72 -5.51 5.56 -4.85
N LEU A 73 -4.62 5.60 -3.88
CA LEU A 73 -4.89 6.13 -2.55
C LEU A 73 -4.52 7.60 -2.46
N ASN A 74 -5.38 8.36 -1.79
CA ASN A 74 -5.10 9.73 -1.42
C ASN A 74 -4.47 9.76 -0.01
N LEU A 75 -3.15 10.01 0.02
CA LEU A 75 -2.38 10.08 1.26
C LEU A 75 -2.51 11.42 2.00
N SER A 76 -3.05 12.43 1.32
CA SER A 76 -3.19 13.79 1.86
C SER A 76 -4.55 14.04 2.52
N THR A 77 -5.53 13.15 2.30
CA THR A 77 -6.87 13.26 2.88
C THR A 77 -7.11 12.21 3.96
N VAL A 78 -8.11 12.47 4.80
CA VAL A 78 -8.59 11.56 5.84
C VAL A 78 -10.10 11.50 5.76
N GLY A 79 -10.68 10.30 5.85
CA GLY A 79 -12.12 10.12 5.93
C GLY A 79 -12.86 10.21 4.58
N GLN A 80 -12.14 10.44 3.48
CA GLN A 80 -12.68 10.38 2.12
C GLN A 80 -12.62 8.96 1.55
N ASP A 81 -13.43 8.65 0.55
CA ASP A 81 -13.55 7.31 -0.02
C ASP A 81 -12.23 6.71 -0.52
N ASP A 82 -11.34 7.55 -1.05
CA ASP A 82 -10.01 7.20 -1.54
C ASP A 82 -8.89 7.44 -0.51
N SER A 83 -9.22 7.95 0.68
CA SER A 83 -8.22 8.21 1.72
C SER A 83 -7.51 6.93 2.14
N ALA A 84 -6.20 7.04 2.31
CA ALA A 84 -5.36 5.95 2.77
C ALA A 84 -5.61 5.68 4.27
N GLU A 85 -6.08 4.48 4.60
CA GLU A 85 -6.31 4.04 5.97
C GLU A 85 -5.44 2.82 6.28
N LEU A 86 -4.80 2.81 7.45
CA LEU A 86 -4.05 1.64 7.92
C LEU A 86 -5.06 0.61 8.42
N GLU A 87 -5.01 -0.59 7.87
CA GLU A 87 -5.98 -1.65 8.15
C GLU A 87 -5.29 -2.97 8.51
N HIS A 88 -5.95 -3.77 9.35
CA HIS A 88 -5.53 -5.11 9.71
C HIS A 88 -6.34 -6.15 8.92
N GLN A 89 -5.67 -6.97 8.10
CA GLN A 89 -6.32 -8.02 7.32
C GLN A 89 -7.09 -8.99 8.22
N THR A 90 -6.46 -9.45 9.29
CA THR A 90 -7.11 -10.11 10.42
C THR A 90 -7.38 -9.08 11.52
N PRO A 91 -8.65 -8.82 11.88
CA PRO A 91 -9.01 -7.78 12.84
C PRO A 91 -8.42 -7.99 14.23
N ARG A 92 -7.89 -6.92 14.84
CA ARG A 92 -7.26 -6.96 16.18
C ARG A 92 -8.16 -7.52 17.29
N HIS A 93 -9.48 -7.35 17.18
CA HIS A 93 -10.42 -7.84 18.19
C HIS A 93 -10.47 -9.38 18.28
N ARG A 94 -9.94 -10.10 17.27
CA ARG A 94 -9.81 -11.58 17.31
C ARG A 94 -8.73 -12.05 18.28
N ARG A 95 -7.82 -11.17 18.71
CA ARG A 95 -6.77 -11.46 19.72
C ARG A 95 -5.86 -12.64 19.36
N LEU A 96 -5.69 -12.91 18.07
CA LEU A 96 -4.76 -13.93 17.57
C LEU A 96 -3.33 -13.36 17.44
N PRO A 97 -2.26 -14.15 17.58
CA PRO A 97 -0.88 -13.67 17.50
C PRO A 97 -0.57 -12.91 16.19
N GLU A 98 -1.10 -13.37 15.07
CA GLU A 98 -0.95 -12.78 13.75
C GLU A 98 -1.53 -11.37 13.64
N CYS A 99 -2.49 -11.00 14.51
CA CYS A 99 -3.14 -9.69 14.48
C CYS A 99 -2.15 -8.54 14.66
N ASN A 100 -1.05 -8.78 15.38
CA ASN A 100 -0.05 -7.76 15.73
C ASN A 100 1.16 -7.76 14.78
N LEU A 101 1.24 -8.69 13.84
CA LEU A 101 2.39 -8.81 12.94
C LEU A 101 2.35 -7.72 11.86
N ASP A 102 3.53 -7.22 11.48
CA ASP A 102 3.61 -6.20 10.43
C ASP A 102 2.97 -6.66 9.11
N ARG A 103 3.10 -7.95 8.78
CA ARG A 103 2.49 -8.54 7.57
C ARG A 103 0.96 -8.49 7.56
N ASN A 104 0.32 -8.39 8.72
CA ASN A 104 -1.13 -8.27 8.83
C ASN A 104 -1.64 -6.85 8.57
N LYS A 105 -0.73 -5.86 8.55
CA LYS A 105 -1.05 -4.46 8.31
C LYS A 105 -0.88 -4.10 6.85
N VAL A 106 -1.90 -3.49 6.28
CA VAL A 106 -1.95 -3.02 4.90
C VAL A 106 -2.51 -1.59 4.85
N THR A 107 -2.54 -0.99 3.66
CA THR A 107 -3.22 0.29 3.45
C THR A 107 -4.41 0.05 2.55
N SER A 108 -5.58 0.44 2.99
CA SER A 108 -6.82 0.32 2.22
C SER A 108 -7.38 1.70 1.93
N CYS A 109 -8.22 1.80 0.90
CA CYS A 109 -9.10 2.95 0.76
C CYS A 109 -10.22 2.83 1.80
N ARG A 110 -10.75 3.97 2.23
CA ARG A 110 -11.87 4.01 3.17
C ARG A 110 -13.07 3.20 2.70
N THR A 111 -13.42 3.22 1.41
CA THR A 111 -14.56 2.42 0.90
C THR A 111 -14.39 0.92 1.21
N CYS A 112 -13.17 0.38 1.06
CA CYS A 112 -12.92 -1.03 1.38
C CYS A 112 -12.77 -1.28 2.89
N ASN A 113 -12.37 -0.28 3.67
CA ASN A 113 -12.19 -0.42 5.12
C ASN A 113 -13.50 -0.27 5.89
N ASN A 114 -14.36 0.64 5.45
CA ASN A 114 -15.57 1.06 6.15
C ASN A 114 -16.71 0.06 5.91
N PRO A 115 -17.31 -0.54 6.96
CA PRO A 115 -18.42 -1.49 6.81
C PRO A 115 -19.72 -0.86 6.28
N ALA A 116 -19.82 0.47 6.18
CA ALA A 116 -20.95 1.12 5.53
C ALA A 116 -20.92 0.80 4.02
N GLY A 117 -21.70 -0.19 3.60
CA GLY A 117 -21.72 -0.72 2.23
C GLY A 117 -21.03 -2.07 2.14
N ASP A 118 -20.21 -2.26 1.11
CA ASP A 118 -19.54 -3.53 0.85
C ASP A 118 -18.10 -3.58 1.41
N GLY A 119 -17.75 -2.79 2.42
CA GLY A 119 -16.42 -2.81 3.02
C GLY A 119 -16.20 -3.97 4.00
N LYS A 120 -14.92 -4.22 4.32
CA LYS A 120 -14.44 -5.33 5.14
C LYS A 120 -15.01 -5.32 6.55
N GLY A 121 -14.87 -4.19 7.26
CA GLY A 121 -15.26 -4.06 8.66
C GLY A 121 -14.58 -5.10 9.56
N LYS A 122 -15.38 -5.84 10.32
CA LYS A 122 -14.89 -6.84 11.30
C LYS A 122 -14.56 -8.22 10.69
N ARG A 123 -14.65 -8.36 9.36
CA ARG A 123 -14.31 -9.60 8.67
C ARG A 123 -12.79 -9.75 8.58
N ASP A 124 -12.31 -10.99 8.65
CA ASP A 124 -10.95 -11.28 8.15
C ASP A 124 -10.94 -11.33 6.61
N LEU A 125 -9.79 -11.69 6.03
CA LEU A 125 -9.60 -11.67 4.59
C LEU A 125 -10.52 -12.67 3.87
N GLU A 126 -10.65 -13.90 4.40
CA GLU A 126 -11.45 -14.96 3.78
C GLU A 126 -12.94 -14.69 3.94
N GLU A 127 -13.37 -14.21 5.10
CA GLU A 127 -14.74 -13.78 5.34
C GLU A 127 -15.12 -12.60 4.43
N TYR A 128 -14.20 -11.66 4.22
CA TYR A 128 -14.44 -10.54 3.34
C TYR A 128 -14.52 -10.98 1.87
N ARG A 129 -13.65 -11.90 1.46
CA ARG A 129 -13.70 -12.54 0.14
C ARG A 129 -15.05 -13.22 -0.09
N ALA A 130 -15.48 -14.06 0.86
CA ALA A 130 -16.76 -14.78 0.78
C ALA A 130 -17.95 -13.81 0.70
N TYR A 131 -17.91 -12.73 1.49
CA TYR A 131 -18.93 -11.69 1.47
C TYR A 131 -19.04 -10.98 0.11
N LEU A 132 -17.91 -10.60 -0.49
CA LEU A 132 -17.90 -9.96 -1.81
C LEU A 132 -18.30 -10.93 -2.93
N LEU A 133 -17.84 -12.19 -2.86
CA LEU A 133 -18.25 -13.23 -3.80
C LEU A 133 -19.77 -13.40 -3.81
N ALA A 134 -20.38 -13.56 -2.64
CA ALA A 134 -21.82 -13.75 -2.52
C ALA A 134 -22.66 -12.56 -3.04
N ARG A 135 -22.12 -11.33 -2.99
CA ARG A 135 -22.87 -10.11 -3.29
C ARG A 135 -22.60 -9.51 -4.67
N GLN A 136 -21.34 -9.50 -5.09
CA GLN A 136 -20.89 -8.80 -6.31
C GLN A 136 -20.48 -9.77 -7.41
N PHE A 137 -20.12 -11.01 -7.05
CA PHE A 137 -19.57 -11.99 -7.99
C PHE A 137 -20.18 -13.39 -7.79
N PRO A 138 -21.52 -13.54 -7.78
CA PRO A 138 -22.17 -14.79 -7.36
C PRO A 138 -21.82 -16.00 -8.24
N GLU A 139 -21.45 -15.77 -9.50
CA GLU A 139 -21.07 -16.82 -10.47
C GLU A 139 -19.57 -17.19 -10.41
N ARG A 140 -18.82 -16.63 -9.47
CA ARG A 140 -17.36 -16.80 -9.37
C ARG A 140 -17.03 -17.64 -8.14
N VAL A 141 -16.01 -18.50 -8.27
CA VAL A 141 -15.60 -19.41 -7.19
C VAL A 141 -14.47 -18.84 -6.32
N HIS A 142 -13.83 -17.76 -6.77
CA HIS A 142 -12.75 -17.11 -6.05
C HIS A 142 -12.62 -15.63 -6.45
N LEU A 143 -12.12 -14.80 -5.54
CA LEU A 143 -11.89 -13.38 -5.75
C LEU A 143 -10.49 -13.02 -5.27
N PHE A 144 -9.68 -12.43 -6.16
CA PHE A 144 -8.35 -11.93 -5.82
C PHE A 144 -8.38 -10.44 -5.48
N PHE A 145 -7.67 -10.09 -4.40
CA PHE A 145 -7.36 -8.71 -4.06
C PHE A 145 -6.08 -8.23 -4.75
N PHE A 146 -5.95 -6.92 -4.94
CA PHE A 146 -4.80 -6.34 -5.63
C PHE A 146 -3.46 -6.67 -4.94
N GLY A 147 -3.43 -6.65 -3.62
CA GLY A 147 -2.23 -6.95 -2.85
C GLY A 147 -1.76 -8.40 -2.96
N GLU A 148 -2.65 -9.33 -3.32
CA GLU A 148 -2.29 -10.72 -3.59
C GLU A 148 -1.58 -10.85 -4.93
N TRP A 149 -2.10 -10.16 -5.96
CA TRP A 149 -1.41 -10.02 -7.24
C TRP A 149 -0.06 -9.32 -7.08
N LEU A 150 -0.01 -8.23 -6.31
CA LEU A 150 1.24 -7.53 -6.05
C LEU A 150 2.28 -8.42 -5.34
N SER A 151 1.85 -9.28 -4.43
CA SER A 151 2.74 -10.25 -3.76
C SER A 151 3.35 -11.26 -4.76
N VAL A 152 2.60 -11.63 -5.80
CA VAL A 152 3.13 -12.46 -6.91
C VAL A 152 4.18 -11.69 -7.71
N VAL A 153 3.88 -10.44 -8.08
CA VAL A 153 4.82 -9.59 -8.83
C VAL A 153 6.11 -9.34 -8.04
N ASP A 154 5.98 -8.98 -6.77
CA ASP A 154 7.11 -8.59 -5.92
C ASP A 154 7.91 -9.80 -5.39
N SER A 155 7.41 -11.04 -5.60
CA SER A 155 8.16 -12.26 -5.26
C SER A 155 9.46 -12.40 -6.06
N GLY A 156 9.56 -11.74 -7.23
CA GLY A 156 10.71 -11.87 -8.14
C GLY A 156 10.89 -13.28 -8.71
N ALA A 157 9.96 -14.20 -8.46
CA ALA A 157 10.07 -15.61 -8.85
C ALA A 157 9.78 -15.85 -10.33
N TRP A 158 9.36 -14.82 -11.07
CA TRP A 158 8.81 -14.95 -12.42
C TRP A 158 9.51 -14.01 -13.39
N THR A 159 9.84 -14.52 -14.57
CA THR A 159 10.19 -13.69 -15.73
C THR A 159 8.96 -12.90 -16.20
N PRO A 160 9.12 -11.87 -17.05
CA PRO A 160 7.98 -11.16 -17.65
C PRO A 160 6.96 -12.10 -18.30
N ASP A 161 7.41 -13.05 -19.12
CA ASP A 161 6.55 -14.07 -19.75
C ASP A 161 5.88 -14.99 -18.72
N GLY A 162 6.58 -15.29 -17.61
CA GLY A 162 6.05 -16.03 -16.49
C GLY A 162 4.93 -15.28 -15.78
N LEU A 163 5.11 -13.98 -15.52
CA LEU A 163 4.09 -13.11 -14.94
C LEU A 163 2.87 -13.00 -15.85
N GLU A 164 3.07 -12.84 -17.17
CA GLU A 164 1.96 -12.80 -18.13
C GLU A 164 1.16 -14.11 -18.10
N ARG A 165 1.85 -15.25 -18.04
CA ARG A 165 1.21 -16.56 -17.93
C ARG A 165 0.42 -16.69 -16.64
N VAL A 166 0.99 -16.29 -15.50
CA VAL A 166 0.31 -16.32 -14.20
C VAL A 166 -0.91 -15.39 -14.20
N ALA A 167 -0.77 -14.17 -14.72
CA ALA A 167 -1.87 -13.23 -14.88
C ALA A 167 -3.02 -13.86 -15.68
N ARG A 168 -2.72 -14.49 -16.82
CA ARG A 168 -3.73 -15.10 -17.69
C ARG A 168 -4.38 -16.36 -17.09
N GLN A 169 -3.56 -17.28 -16.58
CA GLN A 169 -4.03 -18.61 -16.14
C GLN A 169 -4.64 -18.58 -14.73
N THR A 170 -4.09 -17.75 -13.85
CA THR A 170 -4.51 -17.70 -12.45
C THR A 170 -5.52 -16.58 -12.20
N PHE A 171 -5.19 -15.34 -12.55
CA PHE A 171 -5.99 -14.16 -12.20
C PHE A 171 -7.10 -13.89 -13.22
N GLY A 172 -6.83 -14.10 -14.52
CA GLY A 172 -7.79 -13.92 -15.62
C GLY A 172 -8.71 -15.11 -15.88
N HIS A 173 -8.72 -16.13 -15.02
CA HIS A 173 -9.51 -17.34 -15.23
C HIS A 173 -11.03 -17.04 -15.20
N PRO A 174 -11.85 -17.58 -16.14
CA PRO A 174 -13.28 -17.26 -16.22
C PRO A 174 -14.11 -17.58 -14.97
N HIS A 175 -13.68 -18.49 -14.11
CA HIS A 175 -14.40 -18.76 -12.86
C HIS A 175 -13.93 -17.91 -11.67
N ARG A 176 -12.98 -16.99 -11.87
CA ARG A 176 -12.41 -16.16 -10.81
C ARG A 176 -12.71 -14.68 -11.09
N ALA A 177 -12.80 -13.90 -10.02
CA ALA A 177 -12.98 -12.46 -10.08
C ALA A 177 -11.73 -11.73 -9.60
N LEU A 178 -11.63 -10.47 -10.02
CA LEU A 178 -10.67 -9.50 -9.49
C LEU A 178 -11.46 -8.42 -8.75
N ALA A 179 -11.01 -8.07 -7.55
CA ALA A 179 -11.54 -6.90 -6.84
C ALA A 179 -11.02 -5.57 -7.42
N PHE A 180 -10.19 -5.65 -8.46
CA PHE A 180 -9.44 -4.54 -9.04
C PHE A 180 -9.50 -4.59 -10.58
N PRO A 181 -9.24 -3.48 -11.29
CA PRO A 181 -9.27 -3.45 -12.75
C PRO A 181 -8.27 -4.42 -13.39
N ALA A 182 -8.72 -5.20 -14.38
CA ALA A 182 -7.87 -6.17 -15.07
C ALA A 182 -6.63 -5.56 -15.75
N ALA A 183 -6.68 -4.27 -16.13
CA ALA A 183 -5.53 -3.52 -16.65
C ALA A 183 -4.33 -3.54 -15.68
N LEU A 184 -4.57 -3.64 -14.37
CA LEU A 184 -3.49 -3.74 -13.38
C LEU A 184 -2.73 -5.06 -13.44
N LEU A 185 -3.23 -6.10 -14.12
CA LEU A 185 -2.46 -7.32 -14.34
C LEU A 185 -1.31 -7.12 -15.33
N THR A 186 -1.40 -6.10 -16.21
CA THR A 186 -0.43 -5.83 -17.26
C THR A 186 0.33 -4.51 -17.06
N GLU A 187 -0.18 -3.60 -16.22
CA GLU A 187 0.48 -2.32 -15.88
C GLU A 187 1.83 -2.46 -15.14
N HIS A 188 2.27 -3.67 -14.82
CA HIS A 188 3.54 -3.91 -14.12
C HIS A 188 4.81 -3.71 -14.98
N SER A 189 4.67 -3.34 -16.25
CA SER A 189 5.79 -3.02 -17.16
C SER A 189 6.35 -1.60 -17.01
N LEU A 190 5.84 -0.73 -16.12
CA LEU A 190 6.30 0.66 -15.98
C LEU A 190 6.66 1.03 -14.53
N SER A 191 7.59 0.28 -13.91
CA SER A 191 8.49 0.83 -12.88
C SER A 191 9.67 -0.12 -12.55
N LEU A 192 10.20 -0.82 -13.56
CA LEU A 192 11.50 -1.52 -13.50
C LEU A 192 12.41 -0.95 -14.59
N GLY A 193 12.73 0.33 -14.49
CA GLY A 193 13.68 1.07 -15.33
C GLY A 193 13.67 2.54 -14.91
N SER A 194 14.74 3.18 -14.45
CA SER A 194 16.17 2.86 -14.50
C SER A 194 16.87 3.32 -13.22
N PRO A 195 17.98 2.69 -12.81
CA PRO A 195 19.02 3.40 -12.07
C PRO A 195 19.71 4.35 -13.07
N ALA A 196 19.69 5.64 -12.76
CA ALA A 196 20.66 6.62 -13.24
C ALA A 196 21.02 7.51 -12.05
#